data_AF-A0A1T4W9H8-F1
#
_entry.id   AF-A0A1T4W9H8-F1
#
_cell.length_a   1.000
_cell.length_b   1.000
_cell.length_c   1.000
_cell.angle_alpha   90.00
_cell.angle_beta   90.00
_cell.angle_gamma   90.00
#
_symmetry.space_group_name_H-M   'P 1'
#
loop_
_entity.id
_entity.type
_entity.pdbx_description
1 polymer ?
#
loop_
_entity_poly.entity_id
_entity_poly.type
_entity_poly.pdbx_seq_one_letter_code
_entity_poly.pdbx_strand_id
1 'polypeptide(L)'
;MSKADRDRQALLQRLAREQRRALSAAARDADRARTLRTAPTPRRDDSPPSRTSEQPSAQSAARLKSLTPLYKQRQQRRLTVLIVIIIALALALTVVTGTLSASLALLGDAVDSASLYLNRTAGGWPATTGITEPLQIEPLADGFVELGNEDVLVYSAYGSKILSLQPSYARPVLAVGGTHFVVYNRAGSELTVCSRTRTLYTQRFDEDILLCAMSNNNSLAVVTDADRFAGWVHIYDPSMRELYSWRMPQSMGTPIALDFAPDNRRFASGMIAARDGQLNCSVYFMSLDSDTEGLLYTADAGSMLLRLDWQSENRVMAVFDTYIAVIDPRTAAEVARYDYGGAALQSVAPGRRQTALLLNVHGGNSLVTLSESLTVMSEIPARQAFAVSATDTDIYLLCPDAVECYGYDGVQNWVQTGLPSRPLAVLHGKQTLVFTGSQADVLAKPAE
;
A
#
# COMPACT_ATOMS: atom_id res chain seq x y z
N MET A 1 16.04 23.27 -39.15
CA MET A 1 14.90 23.72 -38.30
C MET A 1 13.69 23.89 -39.20
N SER A 2 12.63 23.17 -38.88
CA SER A 2 11.31 23.25 -39.52
C SER A 2 10.56 24.52 -39.13
N LYS A 3 9.40 24.75 -39.77
CA LYS A 3 8.46 25.80 -39.34
C LYS A 3 7.91 25.53 -37.93
N ALA A 4 7.54 24.27 -37.65
CA ALA A 4 7.02 23.83 -36.36
C ALA A 4 8.00 24.08 -35.20
N ASP A 5 9.31 23.93 -35.42
CA ASP A 5 10.33 24.22 -34.39
C ASP A 5 10.32 25.70 -33.99
N ARG A 6 10.16 26.60 -34.97
CA ARG A 6 10.09 28.05 -34.72
C ARG A 6 8.81 28.44 -34.00
N ASP A 7 7.68 27.86 -34.40
CA ASP A 7 6.38 28.11 -33.77
C ASP A 7 6.35 27.59 -32.32
N ARG A 8 6.95 26.41 -32.06
CA ARG A 8 7.14 25.86 -30.69
C ARG A 8 8.06 26.74 -29.84
N GLN A 9 9.16 27.25 -30.40
CA GLN A 9 10.05 28.20 -29.71
C GLN A 9 9.34 29.53 -29.41
N ALA A 10 8.53 30.06 -30.33
CA ALA A 10 7.76 31.28 -30.14
C ALA A 10 6.70 31.14 -29.03
N LEU A 11 6.03 29.98 -28.97
CA LEU A 11 5.05 29.66 -27.92
C LEU A 11 5.72 29.56 -26.53
N LEU A 12 6.85 28.88 -26.42
CA LEU A 12 7.64 28.82 -25.18
C LEU A 12 8.13 30.22 -24.74
N GLN A 13 8.52 31.08 -25.68
CA GLN A 13 8.90 32.46 -25.37
C GLN A 13 7.72 33.34 -24.92
N ARG A 14 6.48 33.06 -25.36
CA ARG A 14 5.28 33.74 -24.82
C ARG A 14 4.99 33.30 -23.39
N LEU A 15 4.91 31.99 -23.14
CA LEU A 15 4.67 31.42 -21.80
C LEU A 15 5.70 31.92 -20.78
N ALA A 16 6.99 31.94 -21.14
CA ALA A 16 8.05 32.45 -20.27
C ALA A 16 7.94 33.97 -19.96
N ARG A 17 7.35 34.76 -20.86
CA ARG A 17 7.06 36.20 -20.63
C ARG A 17 5.82 36.39 -19.76
N GLU A 18 4.81 35.54 -19.91
CA GLU A 18 3.57 35.56 -19.12
C GLU A 18 3.83 35.12 -17.67
N GLN A 19 4.58 34.03 -17.45
CA GLN A 19 5.02 33.63 -16.10
C GLN A 19 5.83 34.72 -15.40
N ARG A 20 6.77 35.37 -16.11
CA ARG A 20 7.53 36.52 -15.56
C ARG A 20 6.62 37.72 -15.22
N ARG A 21 5.59 37.99 -16.02
CA ARG A 21 4.59 39.03 -15.72
C ARG A 21 3.79 38.70 -14.46
N ALA A 22 3.27 37.46 -14.35
CA ALA A 22 2.52 37.00 -13.19
C ALA A 22 3.34 37.08 -11.89
N LEU A 23 4.58 36.58 -11.89
CA LEU A 23 5.50 36.71 -10.76
C LEU A 23 5.79 38.18 -10.41
N SER A 24 5.91 39.07 -11.40
CA SER A 24 6.12 40.51 -11.18
C SER A 24 4.88 41.26 -10.68
N ALA A 25 3.69 40.66 -10.76
CA ALA A 25 2.45 41.20 -10.19
C ALA A 25 2.32 40.76 -8.73
N ALA A 26 2.41 39.44 -8.47
CA ALA A 26 2.37 38.88 -7.11
C ALA A 26 3.42 39.51 -6.17
N ALA A 27 4.61 39.83 -6.69
CA ALA A 27 5.65 40.53 -5.93
C ALA A 27 5.25 41.96 -5.47
N ARG A 28 4.37 42.66 -6.20
CA ARG A 28 3.88 44.01 -5.84
C ARG A 28 2.77 43.94 -4.81
N ASP A 29 1.85 42.99 -4.95
CA ASP A 29 0.75 42.82 -4.00
C ASP A 29 1.27 42.34 -2.63
N ALA A 30 2.31 41.50 -2.61
CA ALA A 30 3.01 41.11 -1.38
C ALA A 30 3.69 42.28 -0.65
N ASP A 31 4.19 43.28 -1.38
CA ASP A 31 4.80 44.48 -0.78
C ASP A 31 3.73 45.49 -0.32
N ARG A 32 2.63 45.61 -1.08
CA ARG A 32 1.47 46.44 -0.75
C ARG A 32 0.74 45.98 0.52
N ALA A 33 0.76 44.68 0.81
CA ALA A 33 0.24 44.11 2.05
C ALA A 33 1.05 44.47 3.31
N ARG A 34 2.25 45.07 3.16
CA ARG A 34 3.22 45.25 4.25
C ARG A 34 3.14 46.59 4.97
N THR A 35 2.32 47.53 4.50
CA THR A 35 2.28 48.92 4.97
C THR A 35 0.90 49.42 5.40
N LEU A 36 0.21 48.69 6.30
CA LEU A 36 -0.95 49.24 7.00
C LEU A 36 -1.15 48.66 8.42
N ARG A 37 -0.85 49.47 9.45
CA ARG A 37 -1.49 49.50 10.79
C ARG A 37 -0.75 50.47 11.73
N THR A 38 -1.31 51.66 11.90
CA THR A 38 -1.07 52.55 13.05
C THR A 38 -2.30 52.50 13.97
N ALA A 39 -2.08 52.53 15.28
CA ALA A 39 -3.12 52.60 16.30
C ALA A 39 -2.66 53.56 17.43
N PRO A 40 -3.59 54.28 18.12
CA PRO A 40 -3.24 55.42 18.97
C PRO A 40 -3.01 55.08 20.46
N THR A 41 -2.42 56.03 21.19
CA THR A 41 -2.08 55.96 22.62
C THR A 41 -3.06 56.74 23.54
N PRO A 42 -3.15 56.39 24.84
CA PRO A 42 -3.71 57.24 25.89
C PRO A 42 -2.65 57.90 26.82
N ARG A 43 -3.13 58.66 27.82
CA ARG A 43 -2.44 59.53 28.80
C ARG A 43 -3.10 59.36 30.19
N ARG A 44 -2.62 59.81 31.37
CA ARG A 44 -1.50 60.65 31.91
C ARG A 44 -1.42 60.33 33.44
N ASP A 45 -0.46 60.66 34.30
CA ASP A 45 0.86 61.35 34.28
C ASP A 45 1.95 60.36 34.83
N ASP A 46 2.85 60.54 35.84
CA ASP A 46 3.34 61.68 36.66
C ASP A 46 4.78 61.43 37.23
N SER A 47 5.15 62.08 38.35
CA SER A 47 6.53 62.52 38.67
C SER A 47 7.14 61.92 39.99
N PRO A 48 8.21 62.49 40.60
CA PRO A 48 9.61 62.04 40.50
C PRO A 48 10.20 61.66 41.90
N PRO A 49 11.53 61.63 42.23
CA PRO A 49 12.80 61.84 41.49
C PRO A 49 13.80 60.64 41.62
N SER A 50 15.11 60.64 41.30
CA SER A 50 16.12 61.70 41.30
C SER A 50 17.50 61.37 40.65
N ARG A 51 18.24 62.44 40.29
CA ARG A 51 19.72 62.61 40.20
C ARG A 51 20.57 61.89 39.12
N THR A 52 21.41 62.72 38.46
CA THR A 52 22.73 62.44 37.80
C THR A 52 22.77 61.45 36.62
N SER A 53 23.60 61.62 35.58
CA SER A 53 24.55 62.72 35.22
C SER A 53 24.88 62.68 33.71
N GLU A 54 25.60 63.71 33.23
CA GLU A 54 26.42 63.75 32.00
C GLU A 54 25.77 63.52 30.62
N GLN A 55 25.76 64.58 29.80
CA GLN A 55 25.83 64.47 28.34
C GLN A 55 27.29 64.49 27.88
N PRO A 56 27.67 63.63 26.92
CA PRO A 56 28.61 64.06 25.87
C PRO A 56 28.08 63.84 24.44
N SER A 57 28.26 64.88 23.62
CA SER A 57 28.44 64.88 22.15
C SER A 57 27.72 63.83 21.27
N ALA A 58 26.73 64.29 20.49
CA ALA A 58 26.00 63.52 19.48
C ALA A 58 26.80 63.18 18.19
N GLN A 59 28.01 62.63 18.31
CA GLN A 59 28.86 62.25 17.17
C GLN A 59 29.24 60.76 17.11
N SER A 60 29.13 60.02 18.21
CA SER A 60 29.44 58.57 18.26
C SER A 60 28.37 57.68 17.61
N ALA A 61 27.10 58.10 17.62
CA ALA A 61 25.98 57.32 17.08
C ALA A 61 25.99 57.11 15.55
N ALA A 62 26.77 57.90 14.81
CA ALA A 62 26.80 57.87 13.34
C ALA A 62 27.70 56.76 12.74
N ARG A 63 28.56 56.10 13.55
CA ARG A 63 29.58 55.14 13.06
C ARG A 63 29.31 53.66 13.32
N LEU A 64 28.14 53.28 13.86
CA LEU A 64 27.80 51.89 14.22
C LEU A 64 26.58 51.28 13.50
N LYS A 65 26.17 51.83 12.35
CA LYS A 65 25.04 51.32 11.54
C LYS A 65 25.46 50.63 10.22
N SER A 66 26.67 50.08 10.11
CA SER A 66 27.25 49.63 8.83
C SER A 66 28.00 48.29 8.82
N LEU A 67 27.79 47.38 9.80
CA LEU A 67 28.45 46.05 9.82
C LEU A 67 27.51 44.82 9.91
N THR A 68 26.19 45.00 9.94
CA THR A 68 25.22 43.90 10.09
C THR A 68 24.73 43.13 8.84
N PRO A 69 24.93 43.53 7.57
CA PRO A 69 24.44 42.74 6.42
C PRO A 69 25.37 41.59 6.01
N LEU A 70 26.68 41.70 6.23
CA LEU A 70 27.68 40.82 5.59
C LEU A 70 27.80 39.40 6.21
N TYR A 71 27.41 39.22 7.48
CA TYR A 71 27.53 37.92 8.15
C TYR A 71 26.46 36.90 7.69
N LYS A 72 25.21 37.33 7.48
CA LYS A 72 24.12 36.44 7.04
C LYS A 72 24.38 35.80 5.67
N GLN A 73 24.95 36.54 4.73
CA GLN A 73 25.22 36.03 3.38
C GLN A 73 26.33 34.95 3.38
N ARG A 74 27.33 35.05 4.28
CA ARG A 74 28.34 33.99 4.48
C ARG A 74 27.75 32.76 5.17
N GLN A 75 26.86 32.93 6.15
CA GLN A 75 26.18 31.82 6.81
C GLN A 75 25.25 31.07 5.83
N GLN A 76 24.47 31.79 5.02
CA GLN A 76 23.64 31.20 3.97
C GLN A 76 24.50 30.42 2.95
N ARG A 77 25.59 31.01 2.42
CA ARG A 77 26.49 30.29 1.50
C ARG A 77 27.10 29.04 2.13
N ARG A 78 27.50 29.08 3.41
CA ARG A 78 27.98 27.89 4.14
C ARG A 78 26.89 26.82 4.26
N LEU A 79 25.65 27.21 4.52
CA LEU A 79 24.51 26.29 4.63
C LEU A 79 24.13 25.70 3.27
N THR A 80 24.14 26.47 2.19
CA THR A 80 23.96 25.96 0.81
C THR A 80 25.08 24.99 0.43
N VAL A 81 26.35 25.31 0.73
CA VAL A 81 27.49 24.41 0.49
C VAL A 81 27.37 23.13 1.33
N LEU A 82 26.92 23.23 2.58
CA LEU A 82 26.72 22.07 3.45
C LEU A 82 25.55 21.18 2.97
N ILE A 83 24.46 21.75 2.45
CA ILE A 83 23.39 21.00 1.76
C ILE A 83 23.95 20.30 0.51
N VAL A 84 24.73 21.00 -0.32
CA VAL A 84 25.35 20.41 -1.52
C VAL A 84 26.33 19.29 -1.15
N ILE A 85 27.10 19.43 -0.06
CA ILE A 85 27.98 18.37 0.45
C ILE A 85 27.17 17.18 0.97
N ILE A 86 26.05 17.40 1.68
CA ILE A 86 25.18 16.31 2.14
C ILE A 86 24.56 15.56 0.95
N ILE A 87 24.08 16.28 -0.07
CA ILE A 87 23.54 15.68 -1.31
C ILE A 87 24.64 14.90 -2.04
N ALA A 88 25.84 15.48 -2.20
CA ALA A 88 26.96 14.81 -2.85
C ALA A 88 27.45 13.59 -2.06
N LEU A 89 27.45 13.65 -0.72
CA LEU A 89 27.82 12.53 0.15
C LEU A 89 26.77 11.42 0.11
N ALA A 90 25.47 11.76 0.04
CA ALA A 90 24.39 10.79 -0.15
C ALA A 90 24.49 10.10 -1.52
N LEU A 91 24.75 10.85 -2.60
CA LEU A 91 25.03 10.29 -3.92
C LEU A 91 26.31 9.43 -3.94
N ALA A 92 27.37 9.83 -3.23
CA ALA A 92 28.57 9.01 -3.10
C ALA A 92 28.28 7.71 -2.33
N LEU A 93 27.46 7.77 -1.28
CA LEU A 93 27.07 6.60 -0.51
C LEU A 93 26.26 5.61 -1.37
N THR A 94 25.23 6.06 -2.10
CA THR A 94 24.41 5.17 -2.94
C THR A 94 25.18 4.56 -4.12
N VAL A 95 26.17 5.27 -4.66
CA VAL A 95 27.12 4.72 -5.65
C VAL A 95 28.01 3.63 -5.01
N VAL A 96 28.51 3.84 -3.78
CA VAL A 96 29.39 2.89 -3.08
C VAL A 96 28.63 1.65 -2.56
N THR A 97 27.37 1.80 -2.14
CA THR A 97 26.54 0.68 -1.65
C THR A 97 25.78 -0.06 -2.75
N GLY A 98 25.86 0.38 -4.01
CA GLY A 98 25.14 -0.22 -5.13
C GLY A 98 23.62 -0.07 -5.07
N THR A 99 23.08 0.76 -4.18
CA THR A 99 21.63 0.89 -3.90
C THR A 99 20.91 1.86 -4.84
N LEU A 100 21.55 2.28 -5.94
CA LEU A 100 21.05 3.30 -6.87
C LEU A 100 19.62 2.99 -7.38
N SER A 101 19.35 1.75 -7.79
CA SER A 101 18.06 1.35 -8.38
C SER A 101 16.92 1.45 -7.36
N ALA A 102 17.05 0.79 -6.21
CA ALA A 102 16.06 0.87 -5.12
C ALA A 102 15.86 2.31 -4.61
N SER A 103 16.93 3.12 -4.58
CA SER A 103 16.86 4.54 -4.22
C SER A 103 16.03 5.35 -5.23
N LEU A 104 16.09 5.01 -6.52
CA LEU A 104 15.30 5.65 -7.57
C LEU A 104 13.83 5.19 -7.56
N ALA A 105 13.55 3.92 -7.23
CA ALA A 105 12.18 3.42 -7.03
C ALA A 105 11.47 4.17 -5.89
N LEU A 106 12.11 4.26 -4.71
CA LEU A 106 11.59 4.99 -3.55
C LEU A 106 11.39 6.49 -3.83
N LEU A 107 12.25 7.11 -4.66
CA LEU A 107 12.04 8.49 -5.12
C LEU A 107 10.83 8.62 -6.07
N GLY A 108 10.58 7.61 -6.90
CA GLY A 108 9.36 7.50 -7.71
C GLY A 108 8.10 7.47 -6.83
N ASP A 109 8.08 6.59 -5.81
CA ASP A 109 6.98 6.48 -4.86
C ASP A 109 6.70 7.77 -4.08
N ALA A 110 7.76 8.49 -3.69
CA ALA A 110 7.64 9.78 -3.03
C ALA A 110 7.03 10.85 -3.95
N VAL A 111 7.40 10.86 -5.24
CA VAL A 111 6.84 11.78 -6.25
C VAL A 111 5.38 11.43 -6.56
N ASP A 112 5.06 10.15 -6.74
CA ASP A 112 3.69 9.67 -6.94
C ASP A 112 2.81 10.10 -5.75
N SER A 113 3.24 9.81 -4.52
CA SER A 113 2.53 10.18 -3.29
C SER A 113 2.32 11.69 -3.15
N ALA A 114 3.33 12.50 -3.47
CA ALA A 114 3.21 13.95 -3.46
C ALA A 114 2.24 14.47 -4.53
N SER A 115 2.24 13.89 -5.73
CA SER A 115 1.32 14.26 -6.81
C SER A 115 -0.15 13.95 -6.45
N LEU A 116 -0.40 12.78 -5.84
CA LEU A 116 -1.72 12.37 -5.36
C LEU A 116 -2.23 13.25 -4.22
N TYR A 117 -1.35 13.66 -3.30
CA TYR A 117 -1.71 14.59 -2.24
C TYR A 117 -2.06 15.99 -2.78
N LEU A 118 -1.37 16.48 -3.81
CA LEU A 118 -1.68 17.75 -4.46
C LEU A 118 -2.99 17.68 -5.26
N ASN A 119 -3.24 16.56 -5.95
CA ASN A 119 -4.43 16.35 -6.79
C ASN A 119 -5.67 15.88 -6.03
N ARG A 120 -5.62 15.77 -4.69
CA ARG A 120 -6.69 15.23 -3.82
C ARG A 120 -8.07 15.87 -3.97
N THR A 121 -8.18 17.05 -4.57
CA THR A 121 -9.46 17.75 -4.83
C THR A 121 -10.07 17.43 -6.19
N ALA A 122 -9.49 16.51 -6.96
CA ALA A 122 -9.97 16.09 -8.29
C ALA A 122 -10.82 14.81 -8.29
N GLY A 123 -11.07 14.22 -7.11
CA GLY A 123 -11.99 13.08 -6.94
C GLY A 123 -13.04 13.34 -5.87
N GLY A 124 -13.90 12.35 -5.66
CA GLY A 124 -14.90 12.31 -4.60
C GLY A 124 -15.55 10.92 -4.54
N TRP A 125 -16.41 10.73 -3.56
CA TRP A 125 -17.21 9.51 -3.40
C TRP A 125 -18.71 9.86 -3.52
N PRO A 126 -19.58 8.98 -4.06
CA PRO A 126 -19.24 7.70 -4.71
C PRO A 126 -18.41 7.89 -5.99
N ALA A 127 -17.51 6.94 -6.24
CA ALA A 127 -16.69 6.88 -7.43
C ALA A 127 -17.21 5.77 -8.37
N THR A 128 -17.69 6.15 -9.56
CA THR A 128 -18.02 5.18 -10.61
C THR A 128 -16.72 4.59 -11.17
N THR A 129 -16.58 3.28 -11.12
CA THR A 129 -15.41 2.54 -11.62
C THR A 129 -15.60 2.19 -13.10
N GLY A 130 -16.74 1.56 -13.39
CA GLY A 130 -17.14 1.06 -14.71
C GLY A 130 -17.17 -0.47 -14.80
N ILE A 131 -16.41 -1.15 -13.93
CA ILE A 131 -16.37 -2.61 -13.82
C ILE A 131 -17.56 -3.06 -12.96
N THR A 132 -18.52 -3.81 -13.52
CA THR A 132 -19.71 -4.27 -12.78
C THR A 132 -19.49 -5.63 -12.09
N GLU A 133 -18.60 -6.46 -12.64
CA GLU A 133 -18.25 -7.78 -12.15
C GLU A 133 -16.71 -7.89 -12.08
N PRO A 134 -16.07 -7.35 -11.04
CA PRO A 134 -14.62 -7.39 -10.86
C PRO A 134 -14.16 -8.80 -10.48
N LEU A 135 -13.02 -9.22 -11.03
CA LEU A 135 -12.33 -10.47 -10.72
C LEU A 135 -11.59 -10.37 -9.38
N GLN A 136 -10.99 -9.21 -9.10
CA GLN A 136 -10.31 -8.88 -7.85
C GLN A 136 -10.46 -7.38 -7.53
N ILE A 137 -10.53 -7.06 -6.24
CA ILE A 137 -10.47 -5.70 -5.70
C ILE A 137 -9.51 -5.71 -4.51
N GLU A 138 -8.41 -4.98 -4.60
CA GLU A 138 -7.28 -5.08 -3.68
C GLU A 138 -6.85 -3.70 -3.15
N PRO A 139 -6.46 -3.55 -1.87
CA PRO A 139 -6.04 -2.28 -1.30
C PRO A 139 -4.66 -1.86 -1.84
N LEU A 140 -4.52 -0.60 -2.27
CA LEU A 140 -3.28 -0.09 -2.88
C LEU A 140 -2.93 1.30 -2.33
N ALA A 141 -2.03 1.33 -1.34
CA ALA A 141 -1.53 2.51 -0.64
C ALA A 141 -2.58 3.63 -0.44
N ASP A 142 -3.45 3.42 0.55
CA ASP A 142 -4.62 4.21 0.95
C ASP A 142 -5.81 4.23 -0.04
N GLY A 143 -5.61 3.84 -1.30
CA GLY A 143 -6.65 3.67 -2.32
C GLY A 143 -6.90 2.18 -2.63
N PHE A 144 -7.33 1.89 -3.87
CA PHE A 144 -7.56 0.51 -4.34
C PHE A 144 -7.14 0.33 -5.80
N VAL A 145 -6.93 -0.92 -6.18
CA VAL A 145 -6.87 -1.39 -7.57
C VAL A 145 -7.97 -2.43 -7.80
N GLU A 146 -8.62 -2.35 -8.95
CA GLU A 146 -9.74 -3.18 -9.36
C GLU A 146 -9.43 -3.80 -10.72
N LEU A 147 -9.62 -5.12 -10.84
CA LEU A 147 -9.41 -5.88 -12.07
C LEU A 147 -10.76 -6.35 -12.61
N GLY A 148 -11.10 -5.91 -13.82
CA GLY A 148 -12.20 -6.45 -14.62
C GLY A 148 -11.71 -7.55 -15.58
N ASN A 149 -12.58 -7.97 -16.50
CA ASN A 149 -12.22 -8.94 -17.54
C ASN A 149 -11.35 -8.34 -18.66
N GLU A 150 -11.41 -7.02 -18.88
CA GLU A 150 -10.69 -6.33 -19.97
C GLU A 150 -9.73 -5.24 -19.49
N ASP A 151 -9.95 -4.70 -18.28
CA ASP A 151 -9.25 -3.53 -17.75
C ASP A 151 -8.81 -3.67 -16.29
N VAL A 152 -7.78 -2.88 -15.92
CA VAL A 152 -7.34 -2.67 -14.55
C VAL A 152 -7.41 -1.17 -14.25
N LEU A 153 -8.11 -0.82 -13.17
CA LEU A 153 -8.34 0.56 -12.74
C LEU A 153 -7.70 0.79 -11.37
N VAL A 154 -7.02 1.92 -11.19
CA VAL A 154 -6.48 2.34 -9.88
C VAL A 154 -7.18 3.61 -9.43
N TYR A 155 -7.67 3.62 -8.20
CA TYR A 155 -8.33 4.77 -7.58
C TYR A 155 -7.55 5.26 -6.36
N SER A 156 -7.55 6.57 -6.17
CA SER A 156 -6.90 7.24 -5.05
C SER A 156 -7.70 7.09 -3.75
N ALA A 157 -7.02 7.34 -2.63
CA ALA A 157 -7.61 7.56 -1.30
C ALA A 157 -8.62 8.73 -1.19
N TYR A 158 -9.01 9.32 -2.32
CA TYR A 158 -9.90 10.47 -2.48
C TYR A 158 -10.89 10.26 -3.66
N GLY A 159 -11.10 9.02 -4.12
CA GLY A 159 -12.05 8.68 -5.19
C GLY A 159 -11.64 9.15 -6.60
N SER A 160 -10.40 9.58 -6.81
CA SER A 160 -9.90 9.97 -8.14
C SER A 160 -9.36 8.73 -8.88
N LYS A 161 -9.83 8.43 -10.11
CA LYS A 161 -9.12 7.46 -10.97
C LYS A 161 -7.73 8.00 -11.29
N ILE A 162 -6.70 7.22 -10.96
CA ILE A 162 -5.28 7.55 -11.17
C ILE A 162 -4.79 6.90 -12.48
N LEU A 163 -5.07 5.61 -12.66
CA LEU A 163 -4.55 4.79 -13.75
C LEU A 163 -5.69 3.93 -14.33
N SER A 164 -5.56 3.61 -15.62
CA SER A 164 -6.43 2.73 -16.38
C SER A 164 -5.54 1.97 -17.37
N LEU A 165 -5.61 0.65 -17.36
CA LEU A 165 -4.86 -0.25 -18.23
C LEU A 165 -5.82 -1.25 -18.88
N GLN A 166 -5.46 -1.79 -20.04
CA GLN A 166 -6.18 -2.89 -20.68
C GLN A 166 -5.19 -4.03 -20.96
N PRO A 167 -4.93 -4.93 -20.00
CA PRO A 167 -4.00 -6.04 -20.19
C PRO A 167 -4.64 -7.13 -21.06
N SER A 168 -4.02 -7.45 -22.20
CA SER A 168 -4.50 -8.49 -23.14
C SER A 168 -4.28 -9.93 -22.65
N TYR A 169 -4.61 -10.21 -21.39
CA TYR A 169 -4.39 -11.49 -20.73
C TYR A 169 -5.68 -12.31 -20.70
N ALA A 170 -5.57 -13.62 -20.98
CA ALA A 170 -6.73 -14.52 -21.02
C ALA A 170 -7.21 -14.94 -19.62
N ARG A 171 -6.33 -14.83 -18.62
CA ARG A 171 -6.58 -15.15 -17.20
C ARG A 171 -5.83 -14.14 -16.33
N PRO A 172 -6.24 -12.86 -16.33
CA PRO A 172 -5.57 -11.83 -15.55
C PRO A 172 -5.73 -12.12 -14.06
N VAL A 173 -4.66 -11.90 -13.29
CA VAL A 173 -4.63 -11.97 -11.83
C VAL A 173 -3.79 -10.81 -11.30
N LEU A 174 -4.21 -10.22 -10.19
CA LEU A 174 -3.46 -9.21 -9.44
C LEU A 174 -2.65 -9.86 -8.31
N ALA A 175 -1.44 -9.34 -8.09
CA ALA A 175 -0.79 -9.37 -6.78
C ALA A 175 -0.34 -7.95 -6.41
N VAL A 176 -0.58 -7.53 -5.17
CA VAL A 176 -0.46 -6.14 -4.73
C VAL A 176 0.37 -6.06 -3.47
N GLY A 177 1.26 -5.06 -3.38
CA GLY A 177 2.11 -4.87 -2.21
C GLY A 177 2.63 -3.43 -2.13
N GLY A 178 2.52 -2.84 -0.94
CA GLY A 178 3.01 -1.48 -0.68
C GLY A 178 2.32 -0.43 -1.54
N THR A 179 3.05 0.13 -2.50
CA THR A 179 2.58 1.17 -3.44
C THR A 179 2.49 0.67 -4.89
N HIS A 180 2.79 -0.61 -5.12
CA HIS A 180 2.87 -1.24 -6.43
C HIS A 180 1.85 -2.38 -6.56
N PHE A 181 1.62 -2.80 -7.81
CA PHE A 181 0.94 -4.05 -8.13
C PHE A 181 1.56 -4.68 -9.39
N VAL A 182 1.35 -5.97 -9.55
CA VAL A 182 1.54 -6.68 -10.81
C VAL A 182 0.19 -7.22 -11.27
N VAL A 183 -0.08 -7.08 -12.57
CA VAL A 183 -1.10 -7.87 -13.26
C VAL A 183 -0.37 -8.88 -14.15
N TYR A 184 -0.78 -10.14 -14.11
CA TYR A 184 -0.15 -11.23 -14.86
C TYR A 184 -1.18 -12.20 -15.46
N ASN A 185 -0.79 -12.90 -16.53
CA ASN A 185 -1.62 -13.93 -17.14
C ASN A 185 -1.34 -15.29 -16.46
N ARG A 186 -2.26 -15.81 -15.65
CA ARG A 186 -2.06 -17.08 -14.95
C ARG A 186 -2.19 -18.26 -15.91
N ALA A 187 -1.20 -19.16 -15.93
CA ALA A 187 -0.98 -20.12 -17.01
C ALA A 187 -0.79 -19.41 -18.38
N GLY A 188 0.08 -18.40 -18.37
CA GLY A 188 0.63 -17.69 -19.51
C GLY A 188 1.95 -17.04 -19.09
N SER A 189 2.83 -16.70 -20.03
CA SER A 189 4.20 -16.26 -19.68
C SER A 189 4.43 -14.74 -19.56
N GLU A 190 3.39 -13.91 -19.43
CA GLU A 190 3.52 -12.44 -19.40
C GLU A 190 2.95 -11.77 -18.14
N LEU A 191 3.67 -10.75 -17.66
CA LEU A 191 3.25 -9.86 -16.56
C LEU A 191 3.58 -8.39 -16.83
N THR A 192 2.86 -7.51 -16.13
CA THR A 192 3.05 -6.05 -16.16
C THR A 192 3.03 -5.49 -14.73
N VAL A 193 4.14 -4.86 -14.34
CA VAL A 193 4.36 -4.23 -13.02
C VAL A 193 4.06 -2.73 -13.11
N CYS A 194 3.31 -2.22 -12.15
CA CYS A 194 2.81 -0.85 -12.10
C CYS A 194 3.02 -0.22 -10.73
N SER A 195 3.30 1.08 -10.70
CA SER A 195 2.95 1.91 -9.54
C SER A 195 1.50 2.35 -9.65
N ARG A 196 0.98 3.00 -8.60
CA ARG A 196 -0.33 3.69 -8.63
C ARG A 196 -0.57 4.59 -9.86
N THR A 197 0.48 5.17 -10.45
CA THR A 197 0.34 6.21 -11.49
C THR A 197 0.68 5.75 -12.90
N ARG A 198 1.42 4.64 -13.07
CA ARG A 198 1.93 4.20 -14.37
C ARG A 198 2.44 2.76 -14.35
N THR A 199 2.44 2.13 -15.53
CA THR A 199 3.31 0.98 -15.80
C THR A 199 4.78 1.35 -15.61
N LEU A 200 5.52 0.42 -15.01
CA LEU A 200 6.96 0.50 -14.77
C LEU A 200 7.71 -0.48 -15.68
N TYR A 201 7.23 -1.72 -15.73
CA TYR A 201 7.86 -2.82 -16.45
C TYR A 201 6.79 -3.74 -17.05
N THR A 202 7.07 -4.32 -18.21
CA THR A 202 6.36 -5.49 -18.75
C THR A 202 7.42 -6.54 -19.04
N GLN A 203 7.22 -7.75 -18.55
CA GLN A 203 8.18 -8.85 -18.68
C GLN A 203 7.48 -10.09 -19.23
N ARG A 204 8.20 -10.78 -20.11
CA ARG A 204 7.83 -12.09 -20.63
C ARG A 204 8.85 -13.12 -20.15
N PHE A 205 8.36 -14.28 -19.74
CA PHE A 205 9.12 -15.46 -19.37
C PHE A 205 9.05 -16.48 -20.53
N ASP A 206 9.98 -17.43 -20.55
CA ASP A 206 9.92 -18.55 -21.49
C ASP A 206 8.89 -19.60 -21.05
N GLU A 207 8.73 -19.79 -19.73
CA GLU A 207 7.78 -20.71 -19.08
C GLU A 207 6.52 -19.97 -18.57
N ASP A 208 5.41 -20.69 -18.37
CA ASP A 208 4.15 -20.12 -17.90
C ASP A 208 4.17 -19.73 -16.40
N ILE A 209 3.51 -18.61 -16.06
CA ILE A 209 3.42 -18.11 -14.69
C ILE A 209 2.31 -18.84 -13.91
N LEU A 210 2.69 -19.49 -12.81
CA LEU A 210 1.80 -20.22 -11.90
C LEU A 210 1.11 -19.27 -10.89
N LEU A 211 1.90 -18.38 -10.29
CA LEU A 211 1.45 -17.29 -9.40
C LEU A 211 2.50 -16.17 -9.33
N CYS A 212 2.05 -14.98 -8.93
CA CYS A 212 2.92 -13.90 -8.43
C CYS A 212 2.50 -13.51 -7.01
N ALA A 213 3.43 -12.96 -6.23
CA ALA A 213 3.16 -12.29 -4.96
C ALA A 213 4.00 -11.01 -4.85
N MET A 214 3.51 -9.98 -4.18
CA MET A 214 4.20 -8.70 -4.06
C MET A 214 4.24 -8.24 -2.60
N SER A 215 5.42 -7.83 -2.14
CA SER A 215 5.63 -7.46 -0.74
C SER A 215 5.30 -6.00 -0.43
N ASN A 216 5.16 -5.69 0.85
CA ASN A 216 4.89 -4.33 1.32
C ASN A 216 6.03 -3.31 1.06
N ASN A 217 7.22 -3.78 0.65
CA ASN A 217 8.31 -2.92 0.17
C ASN A 217 8.54 -3.06 -1.35
N ASN A 218 7.49 -3.42 -2.11
CA ASN A 218 7.44 -3.48 -3.57
C ASN A 218 8.35 -4.55 -4.24
N SER A 219 8.85 -5.55 -3.51
CA SER A 219 9.54 -6.70 -4.11
C SER A 219 8.52 -7.64 -4.76
N LEU A 220 8.88 -8.24 -5.90
CA LEU A 220 8.01 -9.13 -6.66
C LEU A 220 8.56 -10.56 -6.62
N ALA A 221 7.75 -11.51 -6.16
CA ALA A 221 7.95 -12.93 -6.47
C ALA A 221 7.15 -13.31 -7.71
N VAL A 222 7.79 -14.03 -8.62
CA VAL A 222 7.15 -14.72 -9.75
C VAL A 222 7.46 -16.19 -9.61
N VAL A 223 6.45 -17.05 -9.72
CA VAL A 223 6.65 -18.50 -9.82
C VAL A 223 6.25 -18.94 -11.21
N THR A 224 7.19 -19.53 -11.95
CA THR A 224 6.91 -20.18 -13.23
C THR A 224 6.86 -21.69 -13.09
N ASP A 225 6.33 -22.36 -14.11
CA ASP A 225 6.61 -23.79 -14.36
C ASP A 225 8.12 -23.99 -14.69
N ALA A 226 8.60 -25.24 -14.64
CA ALA A 226 9.99 -25.59 -14.96
C ALA A 226 10.18 -27.11 -15.21
N ASP A 227 10.80 -27.49 -16.34
CA ASP A 227 11.08 -28.91 -16.66
C ASP A 227 11.82 -29.64 -15.50
N ARG A 228 11.24 -30.76 -15.05
CA ARG A 228 11.69 -31.64 -13.95
C ARG A 228 11.68 -31.03 -12.54
N PHE A 229 11.22 -29.79 -12.37
CA PHE A 229 11.02 -29.15 -11.07
C PHE A 229 9.51 -28.94 -10.84
N ALA A 230 9.09 -28.70 -9.59
CA ALA A 230 7.67 -28.43 -9.29
C ALA A 230 7.27 -26.96 -9.53
N GLY A 231 8.25 -26.13 -9.85
CA GLY A 231 8.16 -24.70 -10.13
C GLY A 231 9.54 -24.04 -9.97
N TRP A 232 9.65 -22.80 -10.44
CA TRP A 232 10.83 -21.95 -10.26
C TRP A 232 10.40 -20.60 -9.70
N VAL A 233 10.84 -20.29 -8.48
CA VAL A 233 10.69 -18.97 -7.86
C VAL A 233 11.78 -18.05 -8.37
N HIS A 234 11.37 -16.87 -8.83
CA HIS A 234 12.21 -15.71 -9.07
C HIS A 234 11.77 -14.58 -8.13
N ILE A 235 12.70 -13.94 -7.43
CA ILE A 235 12.39 -12.80 -6.55
C ILE A 235 13.19 -11.58 -7.00
N TYR A 236 12.47 -10.49 -7.28
CA TYR A 236 13.00 -9.24 -7.83
C TYR A 236 12.91 -8.10 -6.80
N ASP A 237 13.87 -7.18 -6.86
CA ASP A 237 13.75 -5.88 -6.21
C ASP A 237 12.77 -4.95 -6.98
N PRO A 238 12.33 -3.81 -6.41
CA PRO A 238 11.39 -2.89 -7.05
C PRO A 238 11.89 -2.27 -8.37
N SER A 239 13.13 -2.53 -8.78
CA SER A 239 13.71 -2.11 -10.06
C SER A 239 13.78 -3.25 -11.09
N MET A 240 13.12 -4.38 -10.83
CA MET A 240 13.15 -5.62 -11.62
C MET A 240 14.54 -6.22 -11.81
N ARG A 241 15.44 -6.03 -10.84
CA ARG A 241 16.67 -6.83 -10.73
C ARG A 241 16.40 -8.05 -9.85
N GLU A 242 16.74 -9.22 -10.36
CA GLU A 242 16.65 -10.49 -9.61
C GLU A 242 17.60 -10.46 -8.40
N LEU A 243 17.07 -10.82 -7.24
CA LEU A 243 17.78 -10.95 -5.96
C LEU A 243 18.08 -12.40 -5.61
N TYR A 244 17.16 -13.30 -5.96
CA TYR A 244 17.16 -14.71 -5.55
C TYR A 244 16.37 -15.54 -6.56
N SER A 245 16.78 -16.78 -6.78
CA SER A 245 16.06 -17.73 -7.63
C SER A 245 16.15 -19.15 -7.05
N TRP A 246 15.04 -19.89 -7.00
CA TRP A 246 15.00 -21.24 -6.42
C TRP A 246 14.12 -22.18 -7.26
N ARG A 247 14.68 -23.30 -7.69
CA ARG A 247 13.95 -24.38 -8.39
C ARG A 247 13.56 -25.45 -7.40
N MET A 248 12.26 -25.71 -7.26
CA MET A 248 11.74 -26.63 -6.24
C MET A 248 11.81 -28.08 -6.73
N PRO A 249 12.46 -29.00 -6.00
CA PRO A 249 12.40 -30.43 -6.30
C PRO A 249 10.95 -30.94 -6.37
N GLN A 250 10.66 -31.82 -7.32
CA GLN A 250 9.34 -32.44 -7.52
C GLN A 250 8.76 -33.12 -6.26
N SER A 251 9.61 -33.54 -5.31
CA SER A 251 9.19 -34.08 -4.02
C SER A 251 8.49 -33.07 -3.09
N MET A 252 8.69 -31.76 -3.29
CA MET A 252 8.11 -30.70 -2.44
C MET A 252 6.67 -30.34 -2.82
N GLY A 253 6.22 -30.69 -4.03
CA GLY A 253 4.93 -30.25 -4.57
C GLY A 253 5.01 -28.88 -5.28
N THR A 254 3.93 -28.52 -5.97
CA THR A 254 3.84 -27.28 -6.76
C THR A 254 3.46 -26.09 -5.88
N PRO A 255 4.03 -24.88 -6.08
CA PRO A 255 3.64 -23.70 -5.31
C PRO A 255 2.22 -23.24 -5.65
N ILE A 256 1.44 -22.97 -4.61
CA ILE A 256 0.07 -22.44 -4.69
C ILE A 256 -0.13 -21.13 -3.91
N ALA A 257 0.78 -20.78 -3.00
CA ALA A 257 0.83 -19.50 -2.32
C ALA A 257 2.28 -19.05 -2.09
N LEU A 258 2.51 -17.74 -1.99
CA LEU A 258 3.78 -17.17 -1.54
C LEU A 258 3.51 -15.84 -0.84
N ASP A 259 4.16 -15.59 0.30
CA ASP A 259 4.18 -14.26 0.92
C ASP A 259 5.55 -13.94 1.57
N PHE A 260 5.83 -12.66 1.78
CA PHE A 260 7.13 -12.13 2.21
C PHE A 260 7.15 -11.74 3.68
N ALA A 261 8.27 -12.01 4.35
CA ALA A 261 8.54 -11.40 5.66
C ALA A 261 8.57 -9.86 5.56
N PRO A 262 8.16 -9.13 6.61
CA PRO A 262 8.15 -7.65 6.60
C PRO A 262 9.50 -7.00 6.28
N ASP A 263 10.62 -7.67 6.59
CA ASP A 263 11.97 -7.23 6.28
C ASP A 263 12.43 -7.48 4.82
N ASN A 264 11.60 -8.17 4.02
CA ASN A 264 11.88 -8.67 2.66
C ASN A 264 13.13 -9.56 2.55
N ARG A 265 13.68 -10.11 3.64
CA ARG A 265 14.84 -11.03 3.58
C ARG A 265 14.42 -12.50 3.56
N ARG A 266 13.18 -12.79 3.93
CA ARG A 266 12.60 -14.13 3.95
C ARG A 266 11.27 -14.17 3.20
N PHE A 267 10.89 -15.34 2.72
CA PHE A 267 9.57 -15.59 2.13
C PHE A 267 9.08 -16.98 2.51
N ALA A 268 7.77 -17.14 2.59
CA ALA A 268 7.12 -18.41 2.85
C ALA A 268 6.42 -18.86 1.56
N SER A 269 6.70 -20.08 1.09
CA SER A 269 6.03 -20.67 -0.06
C SER A 269 5.14 -21.82 0.38
N GLY A 270 3.85 -21.69 0.11
CA GLY A 270 2.84 -22.71 0.32
C GLY A 270 2.77 -23.65 -0.88
N MET A 271 2.96 -24.94 -0.64
CA MET A 271 3.12 -25.99 -1.65
C MET A 271 1.96 -26.99 -1.57
N ILE A 272 1.64 -27.64 -2.70
CA ILE A 272 0.72 -28.78 -2.76
C ILE A 272 1.38 -29.98 -3.42
N ALA A 273 1.32 -31.14 -2.76
CA ALA A 273 1.70 -32.42 -3.33
C ALA A 273 0.54 -33.42 -3.22
N ALA A 274 0.43 -34.34 -4.18
CA ALA A 274 -0.36 -35.56 -3.99
C ALA A 274 0.55 -36.64 -3.39
N ARG A 275 0.19 -37.19 -2.23
CA ARG A 275 0.92 -38.29 -1.57
C ARG A 275 -0.08 -39.34 -1.07
N ASP A 276 0.23 -40.61 -1.30
CA ASP A 276 -0.59 -41.77 -0.88
C ASP A 276 -2.09 -41.70 -1.23
N GLY A 277 -2.44 -40.97 -2.30
CA GLY A 277 -3.81 -40.77 -2.77
C GLY A 277 -4.55 -39.59 -2.12
N GLN A 278 -3.90 -38.84 -1.23
CA GLN A 278 -4.42 -37.61 -0.62
C GLN A 278 -3.66 -36.38 -1.12
N LEU A 279 -4.22 -35.19 -0.86
CA LEU A 279 -3.53 -33.91 -1.02
C LEU A 279 -2.83 -33.56 0.29
N ASN A 280 -1.59 -33.10 0.21
CA ASN A 280 -0.81 -32.64 1.35
C ASN A 280 -0.26 -31.26 1.03
N CYS A 281 -0.63 -30.28 1.85
CA CYS A 281 -0.05 -28.95 1.79
C CYS A 281 1.09 -28.80 2.80
N SER A 282 2.05 -27.96 2.47
CA SER A 282 3.16 -27.59 3.36
C SER A 282 3.60 -26.15 3.12
N VAL A 283 4.34 -25.57 4.07
CA VAL A 283 4.88 -24.21 3.99
C VAL A 283 6.38 -24.24 4.25
N TYR A 284 7.16 -23.78 3.29
CA TYR A 284 8.61 -23.65 3.36
C TYR A 284 9.01 -22.20 3.66
N PHE A 285 9.75 -21.96 4.73
CA PHE A 285 10.24 -20.64 5.16
C PHE A 285 11.69 -20.42 4.71
N MET A 286 11.85 -19.77 3.56
CA MET A 286 13.12 -19.58 2.84
C MET A 286 13.77 -18.22 3.17
N SER A 287 15.08 -18.09 2.94
CA SER A 287 15.84 -16.84 3.10
C SER A 287 16.49 -16.44 1.78
N LEU A 288 16.46 -15.15 1.41
CA LEU A 288 17.02 -14.65 0.14
C LEU A 288 18.56 -14.63 0.12
N ASP A 289 19.20 -14.86 1.26
CA ASP A 289 20.65 -14.93 1.43
C ASP A 289 21.16 -16.36 1.67
N SER A 290 20.34 -17.38 1.39
CA SER A 290 20.76 -18.78 1.46
C SER A 290 20.09 -19.68 0.42
N ASP A 291 20.91 -20.51 -0.23
CA ASP A 291 20.46 -21.58 -1.14
C ASP A 291 20.03 -22.86 -0.39
N THR A 292 20.05 -22.87 0.94
CA THR A 292 19.61 -24.00 1.76
C THR A 292 18.08 -24.09 1.80
N GLU A 293 17.56 -25.32 1.80
CA GLU A 293 16.15 -25.58 2.09
C GLU A 293 15.73 -24.96 3.43
N GLY A 294 14.58 -24.29 3.43
CA GLY A 294 14.04 -23.55 4.56
C GLY A 294 13.45 -24.44 5.67
N LEU A 295 12.93 -23.80 6.72
CA LEU A 295 12.15 -24.51 7.73
C LEU A 295 10.81 -24.96 7.14
N LEU A 296 10.29 -26.10 7.58
CA LEU A 296 9.12 -26.76 7.00
C LEU A 296 7.98 -26.93 8.02
N TYR A 297 6.82 -26.36 7.73
CA TYR A 297 5.55 -26.74 8.35
C TYR A 297 4.79 -27.68 7.40
N THR A 298 4.21 -28.76 7.93
CA THR A 298 3.36 -29.70 7.17
C THR A 298 1.93 -29.62 7.70
N ALA A 299 0.95 -29.46 6.82
CA ALA A 299 -0.46 -29.41 7.19
C ALA A 299 -1.05 -30.81 7.43
N ASP A 300 -2.21 -30.89 8.10
CA ASP A 300 -2.96 -32.13 8.25
C ASP A 300 -3.29 -32.75 6.89
N ALA A 301 -3.13 -34.07 6.77
CA ALA A 301 -3.36 -34.80 5.53
C ALA A 301 -4.79 -34.61 5.00
N GLY A 302 -4.91 -34.26 3.72
CA GLY A 302 -6.17 -33.90 3.08
C GLY A 302 -6.49 -32.41 3.08
N SER A 303 -5.82 -31.58 3.89
CA SER A 303 -6.13 -30.15 4.02
C SER A 303 -5.47 -29.30 2.91
N MET A 304 -6.25 -28.41 2.31
CA MET A 304 -5.85 -27.50 1.24
C MET A 304 -5.47 -26.13 1.82
N LEU A 305 -4.28 -25.61 1.50
CA LEU A 305 -3.91 -24.24 1.81
C LEU A 305 -4.67 -23.27 0.89
N LEU A 306 -5.44 -22.36 1.47
CA LEU A 306 -6.25 -21.36 0.76
C LEU A 306 -5.61 -19.96 0.77
N ARG A 307 -4.94 -19.59 1.86
CA ARG A 307 -4.24 -18.30 1.99
C ARG A 307 -3.04 -18.41 2.92
N LEU A 308 -1.98 -17.68 2.56
CA LEU A 308 -0.82 -17.41 3.41
C LEU A 308 -0.74 -15.90 3.68
N ASP A 309 -0.34 -15.50 4.89
CA ASP A 309 -0.26 -14.11 5.33
C ASP A 309 0.88 -13.95 6.36
N TRP A 310 2.03 -13.45 5.91
CA TRP A 310 3.23 -13.25 6.74
C TRP A 310 3.15 -11.90 7.47
N GLN A 311 2.40 -11.92 8.57
CA GLN A 311 2.09 -10.70 9.32
C GLN A 311 3.23 -10.10 10.13
N SER A 312 4.16 -10.88 10.69
CA SER A 312 5.30 -10.36 11.47
C SER A 312 6.52 -11.29 11.45
N GLU A 313 7.67 -10.83 11.94
CA GLU A 313 8.92 -11.62 12.06
C GLU A 313 8.77 -12.97 12.77
N ASN A 314 7.71 -13.15 13.56
CA ASN A 314 7.39 -14.31 14.37
C ASN A 314 5.93 -14.82 14.20
N ARG A 315 5.18 -14.33 13.20
CA ARG A 315 3.77 -14.69 12.97
C ARG A 315 3.48 -14.80 11.47
N VAL A 316 3.21 -16.02 11.01
CA VAL A 316 2.60 -16.30 9.70
C VAL A 316 1.26 -16.96 9.94
N MET A 317 0.20 -16.46 9.32
CA MET A 317 -1.12 -17.08 9.34
C MET A 317 -1.26 -17.95 8.09
N ALA A 318 -1.64 -19.21 8.29
CA ALA A 318 -1.98 -20.15 7.23
C ALA A 318 -3.46 -20.52 7.36
N VAL A 319 -4.24 -20.20 6.33
CA VAL A 319 -5.66 -20.53 6.24
C VAL A 319 -5.79 -21.76 5.37
N PHE A 320 -6.28 -22.86 5.95
CA PHE A 320 -6.66 -24.06 5.22
C PHE A 320 -8.18 -24.10 5.02
N ASP A 321 -8.68 -25.08 4.27
CA ASP A 321 -10.10 -25.36 4.09
C ASP A 321 -10.77 -26.01 5.32
N THR A 322 -9.97 -26.64 6.19
CA THR A 322 -10.39 -27.39 7.38
C THR A 322 -10.08 -26.69 8.72
N TYR A 323 -9.04 -25.84 8.76
CA TYR A 323 -8.61 -25.09 9.95
C TYR A 323 -7.82 -23.82 9.58
N ILE A 324 -7.66 -22.91 10.55
CA ILE A 324 -6.69 -21.81 10.47
C ILE A 324 -5.61 -21.99 11.53
N ALA A 325 -4.35 -21.70 11.18
CA ALA A 325 -3.20 -21.83 12.07
C ALA A 325 -2.30 -20.59 12.06
N VAL A 326 -1.58 -20.40 13.17
CA VAL A 326 -0.48 -19.44 13.30
C VAL A 326 0.81 -20.23 13.49
N ILE A 327 1.79 -19.91 12.66
CA ILE A 327 3.10 -20.57 12.62
C ILE A 327 4.17 -19.53 12.97
N ASP A 328 5.15 -19.90 13.81
CA ASP A 328 6.36 -19.09 14.00
C ASP A 328 7.39 -19.42 12.91
N PRO A 329 7.65 -18.52 11.93
CA PRO A 329 8.55 -18.77 10.81
C PRO A 329 10.03 -18.86 11.20
N ARG A 330 10.37 -18.74 12.50
CA ARG A 330 11.73 -18.92 13.04
C ARG A 330 11.98 -20.35 13.52
N THR A 331 10.92 -21.16 13.64
CA THR A 331 10.97 -22.56 14.11
C THR A 331 10.09 -23.51 13.28
N ALA A 332 9.22 -22.97 12.41
CA ALA A 332 8.10 -23.66 11.75
C ALA A 332 7.11 -24.35 12.71
N ALA A 333 7.13 -23.98 14.00
CA ALA A 333 6.20 -24.51 14.98
C ALA A 333 4.82 -23.86 14.84
N GLU A 334 3.77 -24.68 14.89
CA GLU A 334 2.40 -24.19 15.13
C GLU A 334 2.32 -23.64 16.57
N VAL A 335 1.87 -22.40 16.71
CA VAL A 335 1.75 -21.70 18.01
C VAL A 335 0.29 -21.40 18.39
N ALA A 336 -0.63 -21.47 17.43
CA ALA A 336 -2.07 -21.46 17.65
C ALA A 336 -2.80 -22.11 16.48
N ARG A 337 -3.99 -22.66 16.72
CA ARG A 337 -4.87 -23.28 15.72
C ARG A 337 -6.33 -23.14 16.11
N TYR A 338 -7.20 -23.04 15.12
CA TYR A 338 -8.65 -23.17 15.27
C TYR A 338 -9.21 -24.04 14.14
N ASP A 339 -9.74 -25.21 14.50
CA ASP A 339 -10.38 -26.16 13.59
C ASP A 339 -11.84 -25.79 13.35
N TYR A 340 -12.30 -25.86 12.09
CA TYR A 340 -13.69 -25.49 11.74
C TYR A 340 -14.72 -26.55 12.12
N GLY A 341 -14.34 -27.65 12.77
CA GLY A 341 -15.25 -28.70 13.25
C GLY A 341 -16.04 -29.43 12.14
N GLY A 342 -15.58 -29.36 10.89
CA GLY A 342 -16.31 -29.86 9.72
C GLY A 342 -17.29 -28.86 9.08
N ALA A 343 -17.33 -27.61 9.55
CA ALA A 343 -17.90 -26.49 8.81
C ALA A 343 -16.98 -26.11 7.64
N ALA A 344 -17.55 -25.65 6.53
CA ALA A 344 -16.77 -25.20 5.38
C ALA A 344 -16.44 -23.71 5.49
N LEU A 345 -15.19 -23.31 5.20
CA LEU A 345 -14.82 -21.90 5.18
C LEU A 345 -15.51 -21.17 4.02
N GLN A 346 -16.37 -20.19 4.33
CA GLN A 346 -17.05 -19.37 3.34
C GLN A 346 -16.25 -18.08 3.03
N SER A 347 -15.62 -17.49 4.04
CA SER A 347 -14.78 -16.28 3.91
C SER A 347 -13.95 -16.05 5.19
N VAL A 348 -12.86 -15.27 5.10
CA VAL A 348 -11.98 -14.94 6.22
C VAL A 348 -11.43 -13.52 6.09
N ALA A 349 -11.44 -12.78 7.19
CA ALA A 349 -10.71 -11.53 7.37
C ALA A 349 -9.57 -11.78 8.39
N PRO A 350 -8.36 -12.14 7.92
CA PRO A 350 -7.22 -12.39 8.79
C PRO A 350 -6.65 -11.06 9.29
N GLY A 351 -6.56 -10.93 10.62
CA GLY A 351 -5.97 -9.76 11.28
C GLY A 351 -4.80 -10.15 12.18
N ARG A 352 -4.02 -9.16 12.64
CA ARG A 352 -2.87 -9.39 13.53
C ARG A 352 -3.29 -9.74 14.95
N ARG A 353 -4.26 -9.01 15.48
CA ARG A 353 -4.68 -9.08 16.89
C ARG A 353 -5.93 -9.92 17.11
N GLN A 354 -6.75 -10.04 16.07
CA GLN A 354 -8.04 -10.72 16.05
C GLN A 354 -8.28 -11.21 14.61
N THR A 355 -9.22 -12.13 14.38
CA THR A 355 -9.57 -12.63 13.04
C THR A 355 -11.06 -12.96 12.99
N ALA A 356 -11.71 -12.67 11.86
CA ALA A 356 -13.10 -13.02 11.64
C ALA A 356 -13.21 -14.14 10.60
N LEU A 357 -13.90 -15.23 10.95
CA LEU A 357 -14.22 -16.36 10.07
C LEU A 357 -15.71 -16.37 9.79
N LEU A 358 -16.07 -16.51 8.52
CA LEU A 358 -17.42 -16.84 8.09
C LEU A 358 -17.44 -18.34 7.73
N LEU A 359 -18.11 -19.15 8.53
CA LEU A 359 -18.18 -20.60 8.38
C LEU A 359 -19.59 -21.02 7.95
N ASN A 360 -19.68 -21.91 6.97
CA ASN A 360 -20.93 -22.55 6.58
C ASN A 360 -21.17 -23.78 7.45
N VAL A 361 -22.19 -23.71 8.30
CA VAL A 361 -22.64 -24.78 9.20
C VAL A 361 -23.97 -25.34 8.73
N HIS A 362 -24.34 -26.54 9.22
CA HIS A 362 -25.59 -27.22 8.85
C HIS A 362 -26.83 -26.44 9.33
N GLY A 363 -27.27 -25.46 8.54
CA GLY A 363 -28.39 -24.56 8.82
C GLY A 363 -28.20 -23.10 8.39
N GLY A 364 -26.98 -22.69 8.00
CA GLY A 364 -26.67 -21.33 7.55
C GLY A 364 -25.22 -20.95 7.85
N ASN A 365 -24.87 -19.67 7.68
CA ASN A 365 -23.52 -19.20 7.99
C ASN A 365 -23.41 -18.69 9.45
N SER A 366 -22.25 -18.93 10.06
CA SER A 366 -21.86 -18.48 11.40
C SER A 366 -20.66 -17.53 11.28
N LEU A 367 -20.67 -16.42 12.02
CA LEU A 367 -19.51 -15.55 12.22
C LEU A 367 -18.83 -16.00 13.52
N VAL A 368 -17.61 -16.54 13.39
CA VAL A 368 -16.73 -16.85 14.52
C VAL A 368 -15.65 -15.76 14.59
N THR A 369 -15.49 -15.16 15.77
CA THR A 369 -14.43 -14.18 16.03
C THR A 369 -13.34 -14.81 16.89
N LEU A 370 -12.09 -14.63 16.49
CA LEU A 370 -10.91 -15.24 17.12
C LEU A 370 -9.94 -14.17 17.64
N SER A 371 -9.18 -14.52 18.67
CA SER A 371 -8.07 -13.72 19.20
C SER A 371 -6.77 -13.88 18.39
N GLU A 372 -5.73 -13.13 18.77
CA GLU A 372 -4.36 -13.26 18.23
C GLU A 372 -3.81 -14.69 18.32
N SER A 373 -4.19 -15.44 19.36
CA SER A 373 -3.84 -16.85 19.57
C SER A 373 -4.98 -17.80 19.18
N LEU A 374 -5.81 -17.40 18.21
CA LEU A 374 -6.92 -18.16 17.62
C LEU A 374 -7.96 -18.73 18.61
N THR A 375 -8.07 -18.17 19.82
CA THR A 375 -9.14 -18.56 20.76
C THR A 375 -10.44 -17.87 20.40
N VAL A 376 -11.56 -18.59 20.38
CA VAL A 376 -12.90 -18.00 20.15
C VAL A 376 -13.18 -16.90 21.17
N MET A 377 -13.66 -15.76 20.66
CA MET A 377 -14.11 -14.60 21.43
C MET A 377 -15.64 -14.47 21.39
N SER A 378 -16.24 -14.70 20.22
CA SER A 378 -17.68 -14.82 20.04
C SER A 378 -18.00 -15.78 18.88
N GLU A 379 -19.20 -16.34 18.89
CA GLU A 379 -19.80 -16.99 17.73
C GLU A 379 -21.27 -16.55 17.62
N ILE A 380 -21.68 -16.07 16.43
CA ILE A 380 -23.03 -15.57 16.18
C ILE A 380 -23.59 -16.00 14.81
N PRO A 381 -24.91 -16.18 14.64
CA PRO A 381 -25.50 -16.53 13.35
C PRO A 381 -25.38 -15.39 12.31
N ALA A 382 -24.58 -15.61 11.27
CA ALA A 382 -24.37 -14.69 10.14
C ALA A 382 -25.39 -14.85 9.00
N ARG A 383 -26.35 -15.78 9.13
CA ARG A 383 -27.52 -15.95 8.25
C ARG A 383 -27.14 -16.18 6.78
N GLN A 384 -27.32 -15.15 5.93
CA GLN A 384 -27.08 -15.15 4.49
C GLN A 384 -25.88 -14.29 4.08
N ALA A 385 -25.08 -13.80 5.05
CA ALA A 385 -23.80 -13.19 4.75
C ALA A 385 -22.92 -14.17 3.96
N PHE A 386 -22.27 -13.71 2.89
CA PHE A 386 -21.47 -14.56 1.99
C PHE A 386 -19.99 -14.20 1.94
N ALA A 387 -19.60 -13.05 2.48
CA ALA A 387 -18.22 -12.63 2.67
C ALA A 387 -18.04 -11.83 3.97
N VAL A 388 -16.83 -11.81 4.49
CA VAL A 388 -16.44 -10.99 5.65
C VAL A 388 -15.18 -10.18 5.33
N SER A 389 -15.15 -8.93 5.78
CA SER A 389 -13.96 -8.06 5.81
C SER A 389 -13.84 -7.45 7.21
N ALA A 390 -12.66 -6.99 7.63
CA ALA A 390 -12.49 -6.43 8.98
C ALA A 390 -11.30 -5.47 9.13
N THR A 391 -11.42 -4.56 10.09
CA THR A 391 -10.31 -3.76 10.64
C THR A 391 -9.81 -4.36 11.97
N ASP A 392 -8.92 -3.65 12.66
CA ASP A 392 -8.54 -3.93 14.06
C ASP A 392 -9.70 -3.73 15.08
N THR A 393 -10.87 -3.24 14.67
CA THR A 393 -12.00 -2.91 15.58
C THR A 393 -13.35 -3.43 15.12
N ASP A 394 -13.63 -3.40 13.81
CA ASP A 394 -14.95 -3.61 13.23
C ASP A 394 -14.91 -4.71 12.17
N ILE A 395 -15.92 -5.57 12.18
CA ILE A 395 -16.16 -6.65 11.23
C ILE A 395 -17.32 -6.24 10.34
N TYR A 396 -17.21 -6.49 9.05
CA TYR A 396 -18.20 -6.16 8.03
C TYR A 396 -18.66 -7.43 7.32
N LEU A 397 -19.90 -7.85 7.60
CA LEU A 397 -20.56 -8.95 6.91
C LEU A 397 -21.28 -8.43 5.66
N LEU A 398 -21.00 -9.05 4.51
CA LEU A 398 -21.67 -8.74 3.25
C LEU A 398 -22.89 -9.65 3.09
N CYS A 399 -24.08 -9.07 3.31
CA CYS A 399 -25.38 -9.70 3.09
C CYS A 399 -25.92 -9.37 1.68
N PRO A 400 -26.95 -10.08 1.16
CA PRO A 400 -27.41 -9.90 -0.22
C PRO A 400 -27.87 -8.48 -0.59
N ASP A 401 -28.39 -7.73 0.39
CA ASP A 401 -29.03 -6.41 0.25
C ASP A 401 -28.50 -5.36 1.25
N ALA A 402 -27.52 -5.72 2.08
CA ALA A 402 -26.99 -4.89 3.17
C ALA A 402 -25.52 -5.21 3.49
N VAL A 403 -24.85 -4.28 4.19
CA VAL A 403 -23.63 -4.56 4.94
C VAL A 403 -23.92 -4.41 6.42
N GLU A 404 -23.65 -5.45 7.20
CA GLU A 404 -23.82 -5.45 8.66
C GLU A 404 -22.46 -5.26 9.34
N CYS A 405 -22.38 -4.37 10.32
CA CYS A 405 -21.17 -4.08 11.07
C CYS A 405 -21.25 -4.63 12.48
N TYR A 406 -20.18 -5.29 12.95
CA TYR A 406 -20.10 -5.97 14.24
C TYR A 406 -18.78 -5.67 14.96
N GLY A 407 -18.81 -5.63 16.29
CA GLY A 407 -17.61 -5.77 17.11
C GLY A 407 -17.12 -7.23 17.15
N TYR A 408 -15.84 -7.42 17.47
CA TYR A 408 -15.26 -8.76 17.68
C TYR A 408 -15.80 -9.49 18.93
N ASP A 409 -16.62 -8.84 19.74
CA ASP A 409 -17.42 -9.41 20.83
C ASP A 409 -18.78 -10.00 20.35
N GLY A 410 -19.10 -9.87 19.07
CA GLY A 410 -20.34 -10.34 18.46
C GLY A 410 -21.51 -9.36 18.55
N VAL A 411 -21.31 -8.14 19.06
CA VAL A 411 -22.35 -7.11 19.13
C VAL A 411 -22.49 -6.41 17.78
N GLN A 412 -23.72 -6.27 17.27
CA GLN A 412 -23.99 -5.54 16.03
C GLN A 412 -23.89 -4.02 16.29
N ASN A 413 -22.94 -3.35 15.62
CA ASN A 413 -22.69 -1.92 15.74
C ASN A 413 -23.70 -1.09 14.93
N TRP A 414 -24.06 -1.55 13.72
CA TRP A 414 -25.06 -0.95 12.83
C TRP A 414 -25.28 -1.83 11.58
N VAL A 415 -26.30 -1.51 10.78
CA VAL A 415 -26.55 -2.13 9.46
C VAL A 415 -26.79 -1.04 8.42
N GLN A 416 -26.11 -1.11 7.27
CA GLN A 416 -26.36 -0.25 6.12
C GLN A 416 -27.15 -1.03 5.06
N THR A 417 -28.46 -0.76 5.00
CA THR A 417 -29.40 -1.25 3.98
C THR A 417 -29.58 -0.26 2.83
N GLY A 418 -30.27 -0.65 1.76
CA GLY A 418 -30.66 0.28 0.68
C GLY A 418 -29.51 0.67 -0.24
N LEU A 419 -28.51 -0.20 -0.35
CA LEU A 419 -27.37 -0.05 -1.24
C LEU A 419 -27.80 -0.05 -2.73
N PRO A 420 -27.06 0.62 -3.64
CA PRO A 420 -27.44 0.72 -5.06
C PRO A 420 -27.58 -0.63 -5.77
N SER A 421 -26.84 -1.64 -5.30
CA SER A 421 -26.93 -3.04 -5.70
C SER A 421 -26.26 -3.92 -4.63
N ARG A 422 -26.25 -5.24 -4.83
CA ARG A 422 -25.61 -6.21 -3.92
C ARG A 422 -24.14 -5.83 -3.64
N PRO A 423 -23.66 -5.92 -2.38
CA PRO A 423 -22.24 -5.78 -2.05
C PRO A 423 -21.36 -6.77 -2.83
N LEU A 424 -20.22 -6.28 -3.32
CA LEU A 424 -19.19 -7.07 -3.98
C LEU A 424 -17.99 -7.27 -3.06
N ALA A 425 -17.50 -6.18 -2.44
CA ALA A 425 -16.42 -6.19 -1.46
C ALA A 425 -16.61 -5.06 -0.43
N VAL A 426 -15.95 -5.21 0.72
CA VAL A 426 -15.66 -4.12 1.67
C VAL A 426 -14.15 -4.07 1.89
N LEU A 427 -13.55 -2.90 1.68
CA LEU A 427 -12.09 -2.72 1.61
C LEU A 427 -11.64 -1.58 2.54
N HIS A 428 -10.51 -1.77 3.20
CA HIS A 428 -9.96 -0.81 4.15
C HIS A 428 -8.73 -0.11 3.56
N GLY A 429 -8.93 1.13 3.11
CA GLY A 429 -7.86 2.07 2.79
C GLY A 429 -7.83 3.20 3.81
N LYS A 430 -7.66 4.44 3.35
CA LYS A 430 -7.84 5.64 4.18
C LYS A 430 -9.27 5.80 4.72
N GLN A 431 -10.23 5.20 4.05
CA GLN A 431 -11.62 5.06 4.46
C GLN A 431 -12.02 3.60 4.23
N THR A 432 -13.01 3.10 4.98
CA THR A 432 -13.68 1.86 4.58
C THR A 432 -14.57 2.15 3.39
N LEU A 433 -14.41 1.36 2.33
CA LEU A 433 -15.17 1.48 1.09
C LEU A 433 -16.05 0.25 0.91
N VAL A 434 -17.25 0.44 0.36
CA VAL A 434 -18.14 -0.63 -0.11
C VAL A 434 -18.27 -0.55 -1.62
N PHE A 435 -18.18 -1.71 -2.27
CA PHE A 435 -18.30 -1.86 -3.72
C PHE A 435 -19.66 -2.46 -4.05
N THR A 436 -20.43 -1.81 -4.93
CA THR A 436 -21.78 -2.24 -5.34
C THR A 436 -21.96 -2.02 -6.83
N GLY A 437 -21.96 -3.09 -7.62
CA GLY A 437 -21.92 -2.98 -9.08
C GLY A 437 -20.69 -2.19 -9.52
N SER A 438 -20.87 -1.24 -10.44
CA SER A 438 -19.79 -0.39 -10.97
C SER A 438 -19.50 0.90 -10.16
N GLN A 439 -19.72 0.87 -8.85
CA GLN A 439 -19.45 1.99 -7.94
C GLN A 439 -18.75 1.53 -6.65
N ALA A 440 -17.81 2.37 -6.20
CA ALA A 440 -17.24 2.31 -4.85
C ALA A 440 -17.66 3.57 -4.06
N ASP A 441 -18.13 3.40 -2.83
CA ASP A 441 -18.55 4.52 -1.96
C ASP A 441 -18.02 4.35 -0.53
N VAL A 442 -18.03 5.42 0.26
CA VAL A 442 -17.62 5.39 1.68
C VAL A 442 -18.66 4.64 2.50
N LEU A 443 -18.24 3.51 3.06
CA LEU A 443 -19.03 2.77 4.04
C LEU A 443 -18.88 3.46 5.40
N ALA A 444 -19.99 3.92 5.98
CA ALA A 444 -20.01 4.63 7.25
C ALA A 444 -21.28 4.27 8.03
N LYS A 445 -21.25 4.41 9.37
CA LYS A 445 -22.47 4.24 10.19
C LYS A 445 -23.58 5.16 9.63
N PRO A 446 -24.77 4.63 9.31
CA PRO A 446 -25.91 5.46 8.90
C PRO A 446 -26.26 6.52 9.95
N ALA A 447 -26.84 7.63 9.49
CA ALA A 447 -27.45 8.61 10.39
C ALA A 447 -28.69 8.00 11.08
N GLU A 448 -28.90 8.37 12.34
CA GLU A 448 -30.05 8.01 13.19
C GLU A 448 -31.25 8.94 12.94
#